data_AF-A0A811PRV7-F1
#
_entry.id   AF-A0A811PRV7-F1
#
_cell.length_a   1.000
_cell.length_b   1.000
_cell.length_c   1.000
_cell.angle_alpha   90.00
_cell.angle_beta   90.00
_cell.angle_gamma   90.00
#
_symmetry.space_group_name_H-M   'P 1'
#
loop_
_entity.id
_entity.type
_entity.pdbx_description
1 polymer ?
#
loop_
_entity_poly.entity_id
_entity_poly.type
_entity_poly.pdbx_seq_one_letter_code
_entity_poly.pdbx_strand_id
1 'polypeptide(L)' 'MTEEDADEANRELMERLNRTGKAYLAHTVVGDRFVLRFAVGSSLQEERHVRSAWELINKTTTEIMQEQIVVE' A
#
# COMPACT_ATOMS: atom_id res chain seq x y z
N MET A 1 -5.72 -10.72 12.90
CA MET A 1 -5.14 -9.41 12.57
C MET A 1 -5.76 -8.37 13.47
N THR A 2 -4.97 -7.83 14.39
CA THR A 2 -5.33 -6.70 15.24
C THR A 2 -5.24 -5.40 14.44
N GLU A 3 -5.71 -4.32 15.06
CA GLU A 3 -5.53 -2.97 14.57
C GLU A 3 -4.03 -2.59 14.43
N GLU A 4 -3.20 -2.99 15.37
CA GLU A 4 -1.75 -2.76 15.31
C GLU A 4 -1.09 -3.55 14.17
N ASP A 5 -1.48 -4.82 13.97
CA ASP A 5 -1.00 -5.64 12.85
C ASP A 5 -1.34 -5.01 11.49
N ALA A 6 -2.54 -4.40 11.38
CA ALA A 6 -2.98 -3.73 10.17
C ALA A 6 -2.18 -2.45 9.89
N ASP A 7 -1.79 -1.71 10.94
CA ASP A 7 -0.96 -0.51 10.79
C ASP A 7 0.45 -0.88 10.34
N GLU A 8 1.02 -1.96 10.88
CA GLU A 8 2.33 -2.47 10.46
C GLU A 8 2.29 -2.98 9.02
N ALA A 9 1.27 -3.74 8.65
CA ALA A 9 1.06 -4.18 7.26
C ALA A 9 0.94 -2.98 6.30
N ASN A 10 0.28 -1.89 6.71
CA ASN A 10 0.18 -0.68 5.91
C ASN A 10 1.52 0.05 5.76
N ARG A 11 2.36 0.10 6.81
CA ARG A 11 3.72 0.66 6.74
C ARG A 11 4.56 -0.12 5.74
N GLU A 12 4.60 -1.44 5.87
CA GLU A 12 5.37 -2.31 4.99
C GLU A 12 4.89 -2.22 3.53
N LEU A 13 3.57 -2.19 3.32
CA LEU A 13 2.99 -2.00 1.98
C LEU A 13 3.46 -0.69 1.34
N MET A 14 3.41 0.42 2.09
CA MET A 14 3.88 1.72 1.59
C MET A 14 5.37 1.69 1.25
N GLU A 15 6.20 1.12 2.12
CA GLU A 15 7.66 1.04 1.92
C GLU A 15 8.01 0.17 0.70
N ARG A 16 7.40 -1.00 0.56
CA ARG A 16 7.59 -1.87 -0.61
C ARG A 16 7.20 -1.17 -1.90
N LEU A 17 6.02 -0.54 -1.93
CA LEU A 17 5.52 0.15 -3.12
C LEU A 17 6.41 1.33 -3.51
N ASN A 18 6.74 2.21 -2.56
CA ASN A 18 7.58 3.39 -2.80
C ASN A 18 8.98 2.99 -3.28
N ARG A 19 9.55 1.90 -2.74
CA ARG A 19 10.85 1.37 -3.16
C ARG A 19 10.86 0.86 -4.61
N THR A 20 9.71 0.42 -5.15
CA THR A 20 9.64 0.00 -6.55
C THR A 20 9.82 1.15 -7.55
N GLY A 21 9.51 2.38 -7.14
CA GLY A 21 9.43 3.55 -8.01
C GLY A 21 8.27 3.52 -9.03
N LYS A 22 7.41 2.49 -9.00
CA LYS A 22 6.29 2.33 -9.94
C LYS A 22 5.02 3.06 -9.48
N ALA A 23 4.83 3.18 -8.18
CA ALA A 23 3.76 3.94 -7.55
C ALA A 23 4.28 4.54 -6.24
N TYR A 24 3.73 5.69 -5.86
CA TYR A 24 4.07 6.35 -4.60
C TYR A 24 2.80 6.56 -3.77
N LEU A 25 2.86 6.12 -2.52
CA LEU A 25 1.86 6.35 -1.50
C LEU A 25 2.44 7.24 -0.40
N ALA A 26 1.58 8.12 0.10
CA ALA A 26 1.82 8.83 1.35
C ALA A 26 0.97 8.21 2.46
N HIS A 27 1.21 8.58 3.70
CA HIS A 27 0.39 8.18 4.82
C HIS A 27 -0.09 9.39 5.63
N THR A 28 -1.09 9.16 6.47
CA THR A 28 -1.54 10.06 7.53
C THR A 28 -2.05 9.23 8.70
N VAL A 29 -2.21 9.85 9.87
CA VAL A 29 -2.88 9.23 11.02
C VAL A 29 -4.29 9.81 11.15
N VAL A 30 -5.30 8.95 11.24
CA VAL A 30 -6.70 9.33 11.46
C VAL A 30 -7.27 8.46 12.57
N GLY A 31 -7.68 9.07 13.68
CA GLY A 31 -8.22 8.32 14.83
C GLY A 31 -7.25 7.25 15.34
N ASP A 32 -5.96 7.60 15.46
CA ASP A 32 -4.87 6.70 15.87
C ASP A 32 -4.59 5.51 14.93
N ARG A 33 -5.15 5.52 13.70
CA ARG A 33 -4.91 4.51 12.67
C ARG A 33 -3.93 5.01 11.61
N PHE A 34 -3.02 4.16 11.15
CA PHE A 34 -2.10 4.47 10.05
C PHE A 34 -2.79 4.22 8.70
N VAL A 35 -3.11 5.30 7.98
CA VAL A 35 -3.91 5.27 6.75
C VAL A 35 -3.07 5.66 5.54
N LEU A 36 -3.17 4.87 4.47
CA LEU A 36 -2.50 5.13 3.19
C LEU A 36 -3.33 6.05 2.30
N ARG A 37 -2.64 6.96 1.60
CA ARG A 37 -3.21 7.88 0.62
C ARG A 37 -2.54 7.69 -0.73
N PHE A 38 -3.34 7.37 -1.74
CA PHE A 38 -2.95 7.38 -3.15
C PHE A 38 -3.57 8.61 -3.84
N ALA A 39 -2.73 9.55 -4.27
CA ALA A 39 -3.19 10.77 -4.92
C ALA A 39 -3.05 10.65 -6.45
N VAL A 40 -4.18 10.69 -7.16
CA VAL A 40 -4.25 10.73 -8.62
C VAL A 40 -4.74 12.13 -9.03
N GLY A 41 -3.99 12.84 -9.86
CA GLY A 41 -4.33 14.20 -10.27
C GLY A 41 -3.33 14.89 -11.22
N SER A 42 -2.30 14.20 -11.71
CA SER A 42 -1.40 14.74 -12.72
C SER A 42 -2.08 14.75 -14.09
N SER A 43 -1.83 15.79 -14.89
CA SER A 43 -2.37 15.90 -16.26
C SER A 43 -1.84 14.83 -17.23
N LEU A 44 -0.74 14.15 -16.87
CA LEU A 44 -0.16 13.03 -17.63
C LEU A 44 -0.61 11.66 -17.10
N GLN A 45 -1.42 11.61 -16.05
CA GLN A 45 -1.97 10.35 -15.56
C GLN A 45 -3.13 9.89 -16.43
N GLU A 46 -3.20 8.58 -16.63
CA GLU A 46 -4.20 7.92 -17.46
C GLU A 46 -4.74 6.72 -16.70
N GLU A 47 -5.90 6.21 -17.11
CA GLU A 47 -6.56 5.07 -16.47
C GLU A 47 -5.61 3.87 -16.27
N ARG A 48 -4.78 3.57 -17.28
CA ARG A 48 -3.80 2.48 -17.20
C ARG A 48 -2.83 2.64 -16.03
N HIS A 49 -2.43 3.87 -15.68
CA HIS A 49 -1.51 4.12 -14.56
C HIS A 49 -2.19 3.80 -13.22
N VAL A 50 -3.47 4.15 -13.09
CA VAL A 50 -4.27 3.85 -11.89
C VAL A 50 -4.51 2.35 -11.76
N ARG A 51 -4.84 1.66 -12.87
CA ARG A 51 -4.99 0.20 -12.90
C ARG A 51 -3.71 -0.53 -12.53
N SER A 52 -2.57 -0.16 -13.12
CA SER A 52 -1.27 -0.77 -12.79
C SER A 52 -0.87 -0.53 -11.34
N ALA A 53 -1.15 0.66 -10.78
CA ALA A 53 -0.91 0.92 -9.36
C ALA A 53 -1.81 0.03 -8.47
N TRP A 54 -3.09 -0.14 -8.83
CA TRP A 54 -4.02 -1.00 -8.11
C TRP A 54 -3.63 -2.48 -8.15
N GLU A 55 -3.20 -2.98 -9.31
CA GLU A 55 -2.67 -4.34 -9.45
C GLU A 55 -1.44 -4.55 -8.59
N LEU A 56 -0.51 -3.59 -8.58
CA LEU A 56 0.69 -3.64 -7.76
C LEU A 56 0.35 -3.64 -6.26
N ILE A 57 -0.58 -2.79 -5.82
CA ILE A 57 -1.07 -2.76 -4.43
C ILE A 57 -1.62 -4.12 -4.03
N ASN A 58 -2.52 -4.71 -4.82
CA ASN A 58 -3.13 -6.01 -4.49
C ASN A 58 -2.10 -7.14 -4.44
N LYS A 59 -1.16 -7.15 -5.40
CA LYS A 59 -0.08 -8.14 -5.44
C LYS A 59 0.79 -8.05 -4.19
N THR A 60 1.31 -6.87 -3.87
CA THR A 60 2.18 -6.67 -2.71
C THR A 60 1.44 -6.91 -1.39
N THR A 61 0.16 -6.54 -1.30
CA THR A 61 -0.68 -6.87 -0.14
C THR A 61 -0.81 -8.38 0.03
N THR A 62 -1.08 -9.12 -1.05
CA THR A 62 -1.20 -10.59 -1.01
C THR A 62 0.11 -11.24 -0.54
N GLU A 63 1.25 -10.75 -1.03
CA GLU A 63 2.58 -11.22 -0.61
C GLU A 63 2.81 -10.99 0.90
N ILE A 64 2.52 -9.79 1.40
CA ILE A 64 2.64 -9.46 2.84
C ILE A 64 1.74 -10.36 3.70
N MET A 65 0.48 -10.53 3.29
CA MET A 65 -0.48 -11.36 4.03
C MET A 65 -0.09 -12.84 4.02
N GLN A 66 0.48 -13.33 2.93
CA GLN A 66 1.01 -14.70 2.85
C GLN A 66 2.24 -14.87 3.74
N GLU A 67 3.17 -13.91 3.74
CA GLU A 67 4.35 -13.94 4.60
C GLU A 67 3.96 -13.99 6.09
N GLN A 68 2.97 -13.19 6.51
CA GLN A 68 2.48 -13.22 7.90
C GLN A 68 1.86 -14.56 8.31
N ILE A 69 1.29 -15.33 7.38
CA ILE A 69 0.73 -16.67 7.65
C ILE A 69 1.82 -17.72 7.90
N VAL A 70 3.05 -17.53 7.38
CA VAL A 70 4.14 -18.52 7.54
C VAL A 70 4.93 -18.32 8.85
N VAL A 71 4.70 -17.21 9.56
CA VAL A 71 5.45 -16.85 10.78
C VAL A 71 4.70 -17.25 12.07
N GLU A 72 3.51 -17.82 11.97
CA GLU A 72 2.76 -18.50 13.05
C GLU A 72 2.99 -20.01 13.05
#